data_AF-A4FY62-F1
#
_entry.id   AF-A4FY62-F1
#
_cell.length_a   1.000
_cell.length_b   1.000
_cell.length_c   1.000
_cell.angle_alpha   90.00
_cell.angle_beta   90.00
_cell.angle_gamma   90.00
#
_symmetry.space_group_name_H-M   'P 1'
#
loop_
_entity.id
_entity.type
_entity.pdbx_description
1 polymer ?
#
loop_
_entity_poly.entity_id
_entity_poly.type
_entity_poly.pdbx_seq_one_letter_code
_entity_poly.pdbx_strand_id
1 'polypeptide(L)'
;MAVLEIYNDKNKFEFEEGEFIFKILQENGIKIEVPCGGVGTCGKCKVRVVGGETTPLSPEELEHLSKDEIDGGIRLSCLTKALGNVTIELLNLDENHKILTDGYMPNLKINPPITKKIINLSECELNKNNYEEIVNSELNVDKIQDIESLKALQKSFKTGNLTSIFLNDELIGIEHGINKKIYGIAVDIGTTTVVASLIDMVNGVEIASETMINPQKEYGSDVLSRIDFANKNENGLELLNNAIIGGINKLIFDLSTQNNISVENIYEVSIAANTTMMHFLLNIDAESIGKSPYLSVFLSGKNIPSKDVGINISPFGRIYCLPGVSGYIGADIVAGVIVSELLKAEKNVLFIDIGTNGEIIFSKKGILSSCSCAAGPALEGMNISHGMRAANGAIEGIKFTENGVELKVIGNKDPVGICGSGILDSISEIVRTGLVGKTGRLINANGKNNEYTNLIIEKNSKKFVQISKSPEIVVSQKDIRQVQLAKAAIVSGFLALLDENNLTMEEIDEVIIAGQFGKHLTVESLVGSGIIPEKLGKKVRYIGNSSKTGALMCLLSKESRNEMESVSKDIKYFELSTKENYEKLFVDSLNF
;
A
#
# COMPACT_ATOMS: atom_id res chain seq x y z
N MET A 1 -12.03 -20.41 -33.13
CA MET A 1 -11.45 -20.09 -31.81
C MET A 1 -10.16 -20.86 -31.67
N ALA A 2 -9.10 -20.15 -31.31
CA ALA A 2 -7.80 -20.72 -31.02
C ALA A 2 -7.67 -20.96 -29.51
N VAL A 3 -6.69 -21.77 -29.11
CA VAL A 3 -6.42 -22.10 -27.71
C VAL A 3 -5.06 -21.56 -27.28
N LEU A 4 -5.06 -20.79 -26.19
CA LEU A 4 -3.85 -20.38 -25.49
C LEU A 4 -3.60 -21.35 -24.34
N GLU A 5 -2.46 -22.04 -24.34
CA GLU A 5 -2.05 -22.97 -23.30
C GLU A 5 -0.91 -22.37 -22.47
N ILE A 6 -1.05 -22.37 -21.14
CA ILE A 6 0.02 -21.95 -20.21
C ILE A 6 0.83 -23.19 -19.82
N TYR A 7 2.07 -23.29 -20.29
CA TYR A 7 2.95 -24.44 -20.08
C TYR A 7 3.14 -24.78 -18.60
N ASN A 8 3.27 -23.76 -17.74
CA ASN A 8 3.66 -23.92 -16.34
C ASN A 8 2.47 -24.29 -15.42
N ASP A 9 1.22 -24.04 -15.85
CA ASP A 9 0.00 -24.25 -15.04
C ASP A 9 -1.03 -25.16 -15.75
N LYS A 10 -0.74 -25.58 -16.99
CA LYS A 10 -1.61 -26.40 -17.87
C LYS A 10 -3.02 -25.85 -18.11
N ASN A 11 -3.27 -24.58 -17.77
CA ASN A 11 -4.52 -23.90 -18.07
C ASN A 11 -4.64 -23.64 -19.58
N LYS A 12 -5.88 -23.73 -20.09
CA LYS A 12 -6.23 -23.54 -21.51
C LYS A 12 -7.37 -22.55 -21.62
N PHE A 13 -7.19 -21.56 -22.49
CA PHE A 13 -8.17 -20.50 -22.71
C PHE A 13 -8.52 -20.39 -24.19
N GLU A 14 -9.80 -20.31 -24.49
CA GLU A 14 -10.30 -20.10 -25.85
C GLU A 14 -10.33 -18.60 -26.16
N PHE A 15 -9.92 -18.22 -27.37
CA PHE A 15 -9.87 -16.82 -27.79
C PHE A 15 -10.08 -16.64 -29.31
N GLU A 16 -10.29 -15.40 -29.75
CA GLU A 16 -10.38 -15.04 -31.17
C GLU A 16 -9.01 -14.75 -31.79
N GLU A 17 -8.72 -15.33 -32.96
CA GLU A 17 -7.43 -15.13 -33.63
C GLU A 17 -7.13 -13.64 -33.89
N GLY A 18 -5.89 -13.22 -33.63
CA GLY A 18 -5.46 -11.83 -33.75
C GLY A 18 -5.59 -11.00 -32.48
N GLU A 19 -5.97 -11.62 -31.36
CA GLU A 19 -6.01 -10.98 -30.05
C GLU A 19 -4.63 -10.89 -29.39
N PHE A 20 -4.42 -9.84 -28.57
CA PHE A 20 -3.18 -9.67 -27.81
C PHE A 20 -3.10 -10.68 -26.68
N ILE A 21 -1.93 -11.31 -26.51
CA ILE A 21 -1.71 -12.32 -25.45
C ILE A 21 -2.07 -11.74 -24.07
N PHE A 22 -1.75 -10.48 -23.81
CA PHE A 22 -2.12 -9.81 -22.56
C PHE A 22 -3.64 -9.81 -22.30
N LYS A 23 -4.46 -9.52 -23.31
CA LYS A 23 -5.93 -9.47 -23.14
C LYS A 23 -6.49 -10.84 -22.82
N ILE A 24 -6.05 -11.87 -23.54
CA ILE A 24 -6.44 -13.26 -23.29
C ILE A 24 -6.15 -13.66 -21.84
N LEU A 25 -4.96 -13.28 -21.33
CA LEU A 25 -4.58 -13.56 -19.94
C LEU A 25 -5.44 -12.77 -18.94
N GLN A 26 -5.67 -11.48 -19.20
CA GLN A 26 -6.45 -10.60 -18.33
C GLN A 26 -7.91 -11.05 -18.20
N GLU A 27 -8.58 -11.37 -19.32
CA GLU A 27 -9.97 -11.83 -19.33
C GLU A 27 -10.17 -13.16 -18.61
N ASN A 28 -9.12 -13.99 -18.59
CA ASN A 28 -9.12 -15.29 -17.93
C ASN A 28 -8.52 -15.26 -16.51
N GLY A 29 -8.32 -14.07 -15.93
CA GLY A 29 -7.89 -13.90 -14.55
C GLY A 29 -6.42 -14.28 -14.27
N ILE A 30 -5.59 -14.38 -15.31
CA ILE A 30 -4.16 -14.69 -15.20
C ILE A 30 -3.35 -13.39 -15.09
N LYS A 31 -2.61 -13.27 -14.00
CA LYS A 31 -1.88 -12.05 -13.64
C LYS A 31 -0.52 -11.97 -14.33
N ILE A 32 -0.25 -10.83 -14.97
CA ILE A 32 1.05 -10.48 -15.56
C ILE A 32 1.38 -9.00 -15.32
N GLU A 33 2.66 -8.66 -15.20
CA GLU A 33 3.10 -7.28 -14.96
C GLU A 33 2.89 -6.38 -16.19
N VAL A 34 1.88 -5.50 -16.15
CA VAL A 34 1.62 -4.52 -17.22
C VAL A 34 1.49 -3.09 -16.66
N PRO A 35 2.57 -2.51 -16.12
CA PRO A 35 2.52 -1.19 -15.47
C PRO A 35 2.18 -0.02 -16.40
N CYS A 36 2.33 -0.19 -17.72
CA CYS A 36 1.95 0.82 -18.72
C CYS A 36 0.51 0.67 -19.25
N GLY A 37 -0.31 -0.23 -18.69
CA GLY A 37 -1.69 -0.45 -19.15
C GLY A 37 -1.80 -1.02 -20.58
N GLY A 38 -0.75 -1.65 -21.09
CA GLY A 38 -0.74 -2.31 -22.40
C GLY A 38 -0.29 -1.43 -23.57
N VAL A 39 0.19 -0.21 -23.31
CA VAL A 39 0.63 0.74 -24.35
C VAL A 39 2.01 0.39 -24.94
N GLY A 40 2.77 -0.49 -24.30
CA GLY A 40 4.05 -1.00 -24.84
C GLY A 40 5.30 -0.20 -24.48
N THR A 41 5.21 0.77 -23.56
CA THR A 41 6.31 1.71 -23.24
C THR A 41 7.24 1.29 -22.10
N CYS A 42 6.90 0.21 -21.38
CA CYS A 42 7.61 -0.19 -20.15
C CYS A 42 8.47 -1.44 -20.26
N GLY A 43 8.27 -2.27 -21.29
CA GLY A 43 9.00 -3.53 -21.47
C GLY A 43 8.79 -4.62 -20.40
N LYS A 44 7.80 -4.49 -19.51
CA LYS A 44 7.64 -5.41 -18.35
C LYS A 44 6.70 -6.60 -18.56
N CYS A 45 5.84 -6.56 -19.59
CA CYS A 45 4.82 -7.58 -19.88
C CYS A 45 5.41 -8.86 -20.52
N LYS A 46 6.53 -9.38 -19.99
CA LYS A 46 7.33 -10.44 -20.62
C LYS A 46 6.67 -11.81 -20.46
N VAL A 47 6.50 -12.52 -21.56
CA VAL A 47 6.11 -13.94 -21.64
C VAL A 47 7.08 -14.68 -22.52
N ARG A 48 7.29 -15.97 -22.27
CA ARG A 48 8.01 -16.83 -23.21
C ARG A 48 7.02 -17.54 -24.13
N VAL A 49 7.18 -17.41 -25.43
CA VAL A 49 6.41 -18.20 -26.39
C VAL A 49 7.15 -19.51 -26.62
N VAL A 50 6.53 -20.62 -26.19
CA VAL A 50 7.12 -21.97 -26.23
C VAL A 50 6.69 -22.72 -27.50
N GLY A 51 5.54 -22.37 -28.07
CA GLY A 51 5.06 -22.93 -29.33
C GLY A 51 3.86 -22.18 -29.89
N GLY A 52 3.58 -22.35 -31.18
CA GLY A 52 2.47 -21.70 -31.89
C GLY A 52 2.87 -20.47 -32.71
N GLU A 53 1.89 -19.85 -33.36
CA GLU A 53 2.09 -18.71 -34.26
C GLU A 53 1.66 -17.39 -33.60
N THR A 54 2.57 -16.41 -33.64
CA THR A 54 2.34 -15.04 -33.14
C THR A 54 2.77 -14.02 -34.17
N THR A 55 2.38 -12.75 -33.98
CA THR A 55 2.87 -11.65 -34.83
C THR A 55 4.40 -11.54 -34.82
N PRO A 56 5.01 -11.03 -35.91
CA PRO A 56 6.44 -10.68 -35.93
C PRO A 56 6.81 -9.70 -34.80
N LEU A 57 8.11 -9.64 -34.46
CA LEU A 57 8.64 -8.69 -33.48
C LEU A 57 8.34 -7.25 -33.92
N SER A 58 7.76 -6.45 -33.02
CA SER A 58 7.54 -5.03 -33.27
C SER A 58 8.83 -4.21 -33.01
N PRO A 59 8.96 -3.01 -33.59
CA PRO A 59 10.07 -2.11 -33.29
C PRO A 59 10.21 -1.80 -31.79
N GLU A 60 9.09 -1.63 -31.09
CA GLU A 60 9.04 -1.34 -29.66
C GLU A 60 9.51 -2.55 -28.82
N GLU A 61 9.22 -3.78 -29.26
CA GLU A 61 9.78 -4.99 -28.64
C GLU A 61 11.31 -5.02 -28.74
N LEU A 62 11.87 -4.61 -29.88
CA LEU A 62 13.32 -4.55 -30.11
C LEU A 62 14.02 -3.48 -29.27
N GLU A 63 13.32 -2.43 -28.84
CA GLU A 63 13.86 -1.41 -27.93
C GLU A 63 13.94 -1.89 -26.48
N HIS A 64 13.06 -2.81 -26.09
CA HIS A 64 12.89 -3.24 -24.70
C HIS A 64 13.47 -4.62 -24.39
N LEU A 65 13.59 -5.49 -25.38
CA LEU A 65 14.10 -6.85 -25.20
C LEU A 65 15.56 -6.95 -25.65
N SER A 66 16.37 -7.64 -24.86
CA SER A 66 17.73 -8.00 -25.24
C SER A 66 17.73 -9.11 -26.30
N LYS A 67 18.86 -9.26 -26.99
CA LYS A 67 19.01 -10.30 -28.01
C LYS A 67 18.84 -11.71 -27.44
N ASP A 68 19.40 -11.97 -26.26
CA ASP A 68 19.28 -13.26 -25.59
C ASP A 68 17.84 -13.58 -25.18
N GLU A 69 17.06 -12.57 -24.80
CA GLU A 69 15.63 -12.71 -24.51
C GLU A 69 14.85 -13.06 -25.78
N ILE A 70 15.11 -12.36 -26.89
CA ILE A 70 14.47 -12.63 -28.18
C ILE A 70 14.81 -14.05 -28.66
N ASP A 71 16.09 -14.42 -28.62
CA ASP A 71 16.58 -15.75 -29.01
C ASP A 71 15.99 -16.85 -28.09
N GLY A 72 15.69 -16.50 -26.83
CA GLY A 72 15.00 -17.34 -25.85
C GLY A 72 13.47 -17.36 -25.95
N GLY A 73 12.90 -16.78 -27.01
CA GLY A 73 11.46 -16.77 -27.27
C GLY A 73 10.66 -15.81 -26.38
N ILE A 74 11.32 -14.87 -25.69
CA ILE A 74 10.64 -13.86 -24.88
C ILE A 74 10.00 -12.81 -25.78
N ARG A 75 8.75 -12.48 -25.46
CA ARG A 75 7.93 -11.49 -26.15
C ARG A 75 7.22 -10.59 -25.15
N LEU A 76 6.81 -9.41 -25.60
CA LEU A 76 5.94 -8.53 -24.80
C LEU A 76 4.49 -8.89 -25.08
N SER A 77 3.79 -9.49 -24.10
CA SER A 77 2.40 -9.96 -24.24
C SER A 77 1.41 -8.85 -24.62
N CYS A 78 1.73 -7.62 -24.25
CA CYS A 78 0.96 -6.42 -24.58
C CYS A 78 1.14 -5.94 -26.03
N LEU A 79 2.19 -6.40 -26.73
CA LEU A 79 2.47 -6.07 -28.13
C LEU A 79 2.38 -7.27 -29.07
N THR A 80 2.32 -8.48 -28.53
CA THR A 80 2.27 -9.74 -29.29
C THR A 80 0.85 -10.23 -29.42
N LYS A 81 0.40 -10.47 -30.66
CA LYS A 81 -0.90 -11.08 -30.94
C LYS A 81 -0.74 -12.57 -31.26
N ALA A 82 -1.66 -13.38 -30.78
CA ALA A 82 -1.74 -14.80 -31.09
C ALA A 82 -2.53 -15.02 -32.39
N LEU A 83 -1.93 -15.69 -33.38
CA LEU A 83 -2.52 -15.91 -34.71
C LEU A 83 -3.12 -17.30 -34.90
N GLY A 84 -3.14 -18.09 -33.85
CA GLY A 84 -3.61 -19.48 -33.81
C GLY A 84 -3.32 -20.08 -32.45
N ASN A 85 -3.32 -21.41 -32.33
CA ASN A 85 -2.98 -22.06 -31.06
C ASN A 85 -1.58 -21.66 -30.61
N VAL A 86 -1.46 -21.15 -29.39
CA VAL A 86 -0.19 -20.66 -28.83
C VAL A 86 0.03 -21.24 -27.45
N THR A 87 1.26 -21.68 -27.18
CA THR A 87 1.70 -22.13 -25.87
C THR A 87 2.69 -21.12 -25.33
N ILE A 88 2.40 -20.59 -24.15
CA ILE A 88 3.27 -19.62 -23.47
C ILE A 88 3.72 -20.15 -22.11
N GLU A 89 4.84 -19.65 -21.65
CA GLU A 89 5.34 -19.81 -20.30
C GLU A 89 5.36 -18.44 -19.60
N LEU A 90 4.80 -18.39 -18.39
CA LEU A 90 4.83 -17.21 -17.53
C LEU A 90 6.16 -17.19 -16.76
N LEU A 91 6.90 -16.09 -16.89
CA LEU A 91 8.23 -15.96 -16.29
C LEU A 91 8.21 -15.62 -14.79
N ASN A 92 7.11 -15.04 -14.31
CA ASN A 92 6.92 -14.61 -12.93
C ASN A 92 5.55 -15.11 -12.44
N LEU A 93 5.48 -16.34 -11.95
CA LEU A 93 4.42 -16.71 -11.02
C LEU A 93 4.81 -16.08 -9.68
N ASP A 94 4.15 -14.97 -9.31
CA ASP A 94 4.31 -14.34 -7.99
C ASP A 94 3.92 -15.37 -6.92
N GLU A 95 4.88 -16.14 -6.40
CA GLU A 95 4.73 -16.80 -5.11
C GLU A 95 4.59 -15.69 -4.07
N ASN A 96 3.48 -15.71 -3.33
CA ASN A 96 3.17 -14.79 -2.24
C ASN A 96 4.34 -14.70 -1.25
N HIS A 97 5.25 -13.75 -1.47
CA HIS A 97 6.22 -13.38 -0.46
C HIS A 97 5.46 -12.81 0.72
N LYS A 98 5.73 -13.35 1.91
CA LYS A 98 5.29 -12.75 3.17
C LYS A 98 5.89 -11.35 3.29
N ILE A 99 5.13 -10.37 2.83
CA ILE A 99 5.36 -8.97 3.13
C ILE A 99 5.30 -8.83 4.66
N LEU A 100 6.32 -8.19 5.25
CA LEU A 100 6.34 -7.96 6.70
C LEU A 100 5.18 -7.03 7.09
N THR A 101 4.33 -7.50 8.00
CA THR A 101 3.12 -6.81 8.46
C THR A 101 3.27 -6.13 9.83
N ASP A 102 4.43 -6.22 10.49
CA ASP A 102 4.61 -5.70 11.85
C ASP A 102 4.80 -4.17 11.89
N GLY A 103 4.09 -3.51 12.81
CA GLY A 103 4.25 -2.10 13.17
C GLY A 103 4.49 -1.93 14.68
N TYR A 104 4.97 -0.76 15.08
CA TYR A 104 5.09 -0.38 16.49
C TYR A 104 3.71 -0.17 17.10
N MET A 105 3.39 -0.87 18.19
CA MET A 105 2.14 -0.71 18.94
C MET A 105 2.40 0.05 20.26
N PRO A 106 1.86 1.27 20.44
CA PRO A 106 1.93 1.97 21.71
C PRO A 106 1.04 1.30 22.77
N ASN A 107 1.27 1.64 24.05
CA ASN A 107 0.41 1.17 25.14
C ASN A 107 -1.03 1.64 24.93
N LEU A 108 -1.95 0.69 24.76
CA LEU A 108 -3.35 0.96 24.50
C LEU A 108 -4.24 0.45 25.63
N LYS A 109 -5.15 1.31 26.10
CA LYS A 109 -6.26 0.86 26.94
C LYS A 109 -7.35 0.27 26.05
N ILE A 110 -7.62 -1.03 26.23
CA ILE A 110 -8.66 -1.73 25.46
C ILE A 110 -10.03 -1.27 25.95
N ASN A 111 -10.77 -0.67 25.02
CA ASN A 111 -12.13 -0.17 25.20
C ASN A 111 -12.83 -0.12 23.82
N PRO A 112 -13.10 -1.30 23.22
CA PRO A 112 -13.60 -1.39 21.86
C PRO A 112 -14.99 -0.74 21.74
N PRO A 113 -15.29 -0.07 20.63
CA PRO A 113 -16.62 0.50 20.39
C PRO A 113 -17.74 -0.53 20.29
N ILE A 114 -17.43 -1.72 19.78
CA ILE A 114 -18.35 -2.86 19.76
C ILE A 114 -18.24 -3.62 21.09
N THR A 115 -19.37 -3.76 21.79
CA THR A 115 -19.48 -4.56 23.01
C THR A 115 -20.69 -5.49 22.97
N LYS A 116 -20.72 -6.48 23.86
CA LYS A 116 -21.83 -7.43 23.97
C LYS A 116 -22.34 -7.55 25.40
N LYS A 117 -23.67 -7.64 25.57
CA LYS A 117 -24.33 -8.01 26.84
C LYS A 117 -25.11 -9.31 26.63
N ILE A 118 -24.96 -10.25 27.57
CA ILE A 118 -25.76 -11.48 27.58
C ILE A 118 -26.98 -11.24 28.45
N ILE A 119 -28.15 -11.64 27.98
CA ILE A 119 -29.39 -11.59 28.74
C ILE A 119 -29.95 -13.00 28.90
N ASN A 120 -30.35 -13.32 30.12
CA ASN A 120 -31.15 -14.49 30.43
C ASN A 120 -32.63 -14.10 30.54
N LEU A 121 -33.43 -14.46 29.53
CA LEU A 121 -34.86 -14.19 29.46
C LEU A 121 -35.64 -14.81 30.63
N SER A 122 -35.13 -15.86 31.27
CA SER A 122 -35.79 -16.47 32.44
C SER A 122 -35.70 -15.62 33.71
N GLU A 123 -34.79 -14.65 33.73
CA GLU A 123 -34.59 -13.72 34.85
C GLU A 123 -35.34 -12.39 34.64
N CYS A 124 -35.92 -12.18 33.46
CA CYS A 124 -36.65 -10.95 33.14
C CYS A 124 -38.08 -10.97 33.71
N GLU A 125 -38.58 -9.80 34.09
CA GLU A 125 -39.98 -9.66 34.54
C GLU A 125 -40.96 -9.93 33.41
N LEU A 126 -41.81 -10.95 33.57
CA LEU A 126 -42.81 -11.37 32.57
C LEU A 126 -44.11 -10.53 32.60
N ASN A 127 -44.03 -9.27 33.04
CA ASN A 127 -45.20 -8.38 33.19
C ASN A 127 -45.53 -7.56 31.92
N LYS A 128 -44.93 -7.91 30.78
CA LYS A 128 -45.07 -7.20 29.49
C LYS A 128 -45.91 -8.00 28.48
N ASN A 129 -46.40 -7.32 27.44
CA ASN A 129 -47.35 -7.91 26.49
C ASN A 129 -46.66 -8.73 25.39
N ASN A 130 -45.37 -8.48 25.13
CA ASN A 130 -44.59 -9.18 24.11
C ASN A 130 -43.10 -9.24 24.48
N TYR A 131 -42.35 -10.11 23.80
CA TYR A 131 -40.91 -10.31 24.07
C TYR A 131 -40.05 -9.09 23.72
N GLU A 132 -40.46 -8.29 22.75
CA GLU A 132 -39.74 -7.08 22.38
C GLU A 132 -39.72 -6.09 23.55
N GLU A 133 -40.87 -5.85 24.20
CA GLU A 133 -40.98 -5.00 25.38
C GLU A 133 -40.14 -5.49 26.56
N ILE A 134 -40.04 -6.81 26.78
CA ILE A 134 -39.22 -7.41 27.83
C ILE A 134 -37.74 -7.06 27.58
N VAL A 135 -37.26 -7.31 26.36
CA VAL A 135 -35.87 -7.08 26.00
C VAL A 135 -35.53 -5.59 25.92
N ASN A 136 -36.44 -4.77 25.40
CA ASN A 136 -36.30 -3.32 25.36
C ASN A 136 -36.14 -2.74 26.78
N SER A 137 -36.94 -3.22 27.73
CA SER A 137 -36.85 -2.82 29.14
C SER A 137 -35.54 -3.26 29.79
N GLU A 138 -35.09 -4.49 29.55
CA GLU A 138 -33.84 -5.03 30.13
C GLU A 138 -32.58 -4.39 29.53
N LEU A 139 -32.64 -3.94 28.28
CA LEU A 139 -31.55 -3.25 27.60
C LEU A 139 -31.62 -1.73 27.73
N ASN A 140 -32.72 -1.19 28.26
CA ASN A 140 -33.00 0.24 28.30
C ASN A 140 -32.89 0.89 26.91
N VAL A 141 -33.57 0.28 25.92
CA VAL A 141 -33.64 0.77 24.53
C VAL A 141 -35.08 1.01 24.12
N ASP A 142 -35.30 1.94 23.19
CA ASP A 142 -36.65 2.33 22.79
C ASP A 142 -37.38 1.25 21.98
N LYS A 143 -36.72 0.68 20.96
CA LYS A 143 -37.31 -0.30 20.04
C LYS A 143 -36.24 -1.10 19.29
N ILE A 144 -36.60 -2.32 18.88
CA ILE A 144 -35.75 -3.17 18.02
C ILE A 144 -36.29 -3.06 16.59
N GLN A 145 -35.48 -2.51 15.67
CA GLN A 145 -35.95 -2.17 14.32
C GLN A 145 -35.50 -3.16 13.25
N ASP A 146 -34.45 -3.93 13.50
CA ASP A 146 -33.88 -4.82 12.48
C ASP A 146 -34.50 -6.23 12.55
N ILE A 147 -34.64 -6.84 11.37
CA ILE A 147 -35.33 -8.11 11.18
C ILE A 147 -34.54 -9.29 11.79
N GLU A 148 -33.19 -9.24 11.76
CA GLU A 148 -32.37 -10.33 12.26
C GLU A 148 -32.45 -10.46 13.77
N SER A 149 -32.47 -9.33 14.49
CA SER A 149 -32.74 -9.29 15.93
C SER A 149 -34.11 -9.84 16.28
N LEU A 150 -35.17 -9.47 15.54
CA LEU A 150 -36.52 -10.00 15.78
C LEU A 150 -36.59 -11.53 15.55
N LYS A 151 -35.91 -12.04 14.53
CA LYS A 151 -35.76 -13.50 14.30
C LYS A 151 -34.98 -14.16 15.44
N ALA A 152 -33.94 -13.50 15.97
CA ALA A 152 -33.17 -14.01 17.09
C ALA A 152 -34.02 -14.11 18.36
N LEU A 153 -34.86 -13.10 18.66
CA LEU A 153 -35.80 -13.13 19.78
C LEU A 153 -36.73 -14.35 19.71
N GLN A 154 -37.30 -14.62 18.53
CA GLN A 154 -38.17 -15.78 18.32
C GLN A 154 -37.46 -17.10 18.65
N LYS A 155 -36.20 -17.26 18.23
CA LYS A 155 -35.40 -18.47 18.50
C LYS A 155 -35.06 -18.59 19.99
N SER A 156 -34.74 -17.47 20.63
CA SER A 156 -34.30 -17.42 22.03
C SER A 156 -35.37 -17.78 23.04
N PHE A 157 -36.66 -17.74 22.67
CA PHE A 157 -37.77 -18.26 23.49
C PHE A 157 -37.53 -19.69 23.98
N LYS A 158 -36.93 -20.56 23.16
CA LYS A 158 -36.72 -21.97 23.52
C LYS A 158 -35.52 -22.20 24.43
N THR A 159 -34.53 -21.31 24.39
CA THR A 159 -33.21 -21.51 25.01
C THR A 159 -32.96 -20.59 26.20
N GLY A 160 -33.79 -19.56 26.39
CA GLY A 160 -33.71 -18.61 27.49
C GLY A 160 -32.57 -17.58 27.40
N ASN A 161 -31.64 -17.67 26.45
CA ASN A 161 -30.49 -16.77 26.37
C ASN A 161 -30.43 -16.03 25.04
N LEU A 162 -30.01 -14.77 25.09
CA LEU A 162 -29.70 -13.93 23.94
C LEU A 162 -28.46 -13.08 24.20
N THR A 163 -27.84 -12.63 23.12
CA THR A 163 -26.66 -11.76 23.15
C THR A 163 -26.99 -10.47 22.40
N SER A 164 -27.01 -9.33 23.09
CA SER A 164 -27.15 -8.02 22.45
C SER A 164 -25.79 -7.42 22.12
N ILE A 165 -25.73 -6.72 20.99
CA ILE A 165 -24.52 -6.12 20.42
C ILE A 165 -24.70 -4.62 20.39
N PHE A 166 -23.73 -3.89 20.94
CA PHE A 166 -23.76 -2.44 21.04
C PHE A 166 -22.61 -1.81 20.29
N LEU A 167 -22.86 -0.66 19.67
CA LEU A 167 -21.87 0.28 19.16
C LEU A 167 -21.94 1.56 19.98
N ASN A 168 -20.93 1.86 20.80
CA ASN A 168 -20.93 3.05 21.69
C ASN A 168 -22.26 3.23 22.45
N ASP A 169 -22.76 2.16 23.08
CA ASP A 169 -24.03 2.09 23.83
C ASP A 169 -25.32 2.08 22.97
N GLU A 170 -25.24 2.22 21.65
CA GLU A 170 -26.38 2.04 20.74
C GLU A 170 -26.56 0.56 20.40
N LEU A 171 -27.76 0.00 20.61
CA LEU A 171 -28.07 -1.38 20.22
C LEU A 171 -28.09 -1.50 18.69
N ILE A 172 -27.17 -2.29 18.15
CA ILE A 172 -27.08 -2.54 16.70
C ILE A 172 -27.58 -3.92 16.27
N GLY A 173 -27.78 -4.84 17.22
CA GLY A 173 -28.21 -6.19 16.91
C GLY A 173 -28.41 -7.10 18.10
N ILE A 174 -29.13 -8.20 17.87
CA ILE A 174 -29.37 -9.27 18.83
C ILE A 174 -29.12 -10.62 18.16
N GLU A 175 -28.33 -11.45 18.81
CA GLU A 175 -28.06 -12.83 18.43
C GLU A 175 -28.77 -13.82 19.36
N HIS A 176 -29.08 -14.98 18.80
CA HIS A 176 -29.63 -16.09 19.55
C HIS A 176 -28.55 -16.79 20.38
N GLY A 177 -28.86 -17.09 21.64
CA GLY A 177 -27.98 -17.82 22.54
C GLY A 177 -26.86 -16.97 23.14
N ILE A 178 -25.86 -17.66 23.69
CA ILE A 178 -24.71 -17.03 24.36
C ILE A 178 -23.54 -16.98 23.37
N ASN A 179 -23.12 -15.77 23.00
CA ASN A 179 -21.96 -15.56 22.15
C ASN A 179 -21.05 -14.45 22.71
N LYS A 180 -19.93 -14.84 23.32
CA LYS A 180 -18.95 -13.90 23.89
C LYS A 180 -17.85 -13.48 22.91
N LYS A 181 -17.78 -14.10 21.73
CA LYS A 181 -16.72 -13.83 20.76
C LYS A 181 -16.96 -12.48 20.10
N ILE A 182 -15.93 -11.65 20.02
CA ILE A 182 -15.94 -10.38 19.31
C ILE A 182 -14.62 -10.29 18.56
N TYR A 183 -14.66 -10.52 17.26
CA TYR A 183 -13.51 -10.32 16.39
C TYR A 183 -13.71 -9.08 15.53
N GLY A 184 -12.60 -8.52 15.08
CA GLY A 184 -12.59 -7.45 14.11
C GLY A 184 -11.39 -7.56 13.18
N ILE A 185 -11.42 -6.78 12.12
CA ILE A 185 -10.36 -6.74 11.12
C ILE A 185 -9.81 -5.32 11.05
N ALA A 186 -8.49 -5.17 11.14
CA ALA A 186 -7.80 -3.92 10.82
C ALA A 186 -7.26 -4.01 9.39
N VAL A 187 -7.62 -3.06 8.54
CA VAL A 187 -7.21 -3.03 7.13
C VAL A 187 -6.43 -1.76 6.83
N ASP A 188 -5.31 -1.93 6.14
CA ASP A 188 -4.55 -0.86 5.50
C ASP A 188 -4.68 -1.02 3.98
N ILE A 189 -5.30 -0.05 3.31
CA ILE A 189 -5.44 -0.02 1.85
C ILE A 189 -4.42 0.96 1.28
N GLY A 190 -3.24 0.44 0.96
CA GLY A 190 -2.25 1.14 0.17
C GLY A 190 -2.56 1.07 -1.33
N THR A 191 -1.95 1.97 -2.10
CA THR A 191 -2.07 1.95 -3.57
C THR A 191 -1.53 0.66 -4.16
N THR A 192 -0.43 0.12 -3.62
CA THR A 192 0.21 -1.11 -4.11
C THR A 192 -0.22 -2.37 -3.37
N THR A 193 -0.44 -2.29 -2.05
CA THR A 193 -0.66 -3.45 -1.16
C THR A 193 -1.88 -3.21 -0.30
N VAL A 194 -2.62 -4.28 0.01
CA VAL A 194 -3.66 -4.29 1.04
C VAL A 194 -3.23 -5.27 2.12
N VAL A 195 -3.22 -4.81 3.37
CA VAL A 195 -2.89 -5.63 4.54
C VAL A 195 -4.13 -5.72 5.42
N ALA A 196 -4.45 -6.93 5.88
CA ALA A 196 -5.54 -7.17 6.82
C ALA A 196 -5.02 -7.96 8.02
N SER A 197 -5.44 -7.57 9.22
CA SER A 197 -5.17 -8.30 10.45
C SER A 197 -6.47 -8.70 11.13
N LEU A 198 -6.54 -9.93 11.62
CA LEU A 198 -7.64 -10.44 12.44
C LEU A 198 -7.31 -10.27 13.93
N ILE A 199 -8.21 -9.61 14.66
CA ILE A 199 -8.02 -9.24 16.06
C ILE A 199 -9.12 -9.86 16.91
N ASP A 200 -8.74 -10.44 18.05
CA ASP A 200 -9.66 -10.70 19.17
C ASP A 200 -9.87 -9.38 19.95
N MET A 201 -11.06 -8.79 19.83
CA MET A 201 -11.36 -7.50 20.42
C MET A 201 -11.62 -7.58 21.93
N VAL A 202 -11.76 -8.78 22.50
CA VAL A 202 -11.97 -8.96 23.94
C VAL A 202 -10.68 -8.76 24.72
N ASN A 203 -9.56 -9.30 24.20
CA ASN A 203 -8.25 -9.24 24.84
C ASN A 203 -7.24 -8.37 24.08
N GLY A 204 -7.59 -7.87 22.89
CA GLY A 204 -6.77 -6.99 22.06
C GLY A 204 -5.63 -7.71 21.32
N VAL A 205 -5.70 -9.03 21.16
CA VAL A 205 -4.63 -9.83 20.53
C VAL A 205 -4.84 -9.91 19.03
N GLU A 206 -3.80 -9.56 18.26
CA GLU A 206 -3.71 -9.87 16.83
C GLU A 206 -3.49 -11.38 16.65
N ILE A 207 -4.44 -12.05 16.00
CA ILE A 207 -4.45 -13.51 15.79
C ILE A 207 -3.60 -13.88 14.58
N ALA A 208 -3.82 -13.18 13.48
CA ALA A 208 -3.15 -13.42 12.20
C ALA A 208 -3.20 -12.16 11.33
N SER A 209 -2.30 -12.11 10.36
CA SER A 209 -2.26 -11.04 9.36
C SER A 209 -1.99 -11.63 7.99
N GLU A 210 -2.69 -11.11 6.99
CA GLU A 210 -2.59 -11.50 5.60
C GLU A 210 -2.45 -10.25 4.71
N THR A 211 -1.91 -10.46 3.52
CA THR A 211 -1.50 -9.39 2.61
C THR A 211 -1.76 -9.80 1.17
N MET A 212 -2.15 -8.83 0.35
CA MET A 212 -2.28 -9.02 -1.08
C MET A 212 -1.82 -7.78 -1.85
N ILE A 213 -1.45 -7.97 -3.12
CA ILE A 213 -1.33 -6.85 -4.05
C ILE A 213 -2.73 -6.23 -4.20
N ASN A 214 -2.82 -4.90 -4.14
CA ASN A 214 -4.07 -4.19 -4.32
C ASN A 214 -4.66 -4.56 -5.70
N PRO A 215 -5.86 -5.17 -5.75
CA PRO A 215 -6.44 -5.67 -7.00
C PRO A 215 -6.77 -4.55 -7.99
N GLN A 216 -6.90 -3.31 -7.52
CA GLN A 216 -7.07 -2.13 -8.39
C GLN A 216 -5.84 -1.83 -9.25
N LYS A 217 -4.70 -2.50 -9.03
CA LYS A 217 -3.48 -2.39 -9.85
C LYS A 217 -3.77 -2.66 -11.34
N GLU A 218 -4.76 -3.49 -11.64
CA GLU A 218 -5.16 -3.82 -13.03
C GLU A 218 -5.71 -2.61 -13.80
N TYR A 219 -6.20 -1.60 -13.08
CA TYR A 219 -6.84 -0.41 -13.65
C TYR A 219 -6.00 0.86 -13.52
N GLY A 220 -4.86 0.79 -12.84
CA GLY A 220 -3.94 1.92 -12.68
C GLY A 220 -2.80 1.61 -11.71
N SER A 221 -1.60 2.08 -12.08
CA SER A 221 -0.37 1.88 -11.31
C SER A 221 -0.26 2.80 -10.10
N ASP A 222 -0.95 3.93 -10.11
CA ASP A 222 -0.95 4.96 -9.06
C ASP A 222 -2.34 5.57 -8.85
N VAL A 223 -2.44 6.53 -7.94
CA VAL A 223 -3.70 7.21 -7.59
C VAL A 223 -4.31 7.94 -8.78
N LEU A 224 -3.52 8.74 -9.51
CA LEU A 224 -4.02 9.58 -10.59
C LEU A 224 -4.47 8.77 -11.80
N SER A 225 -3.73 7.72 -12.16
CA SER A 225 -4.10 6.81 -13.24
C SER A 225 -5.40 6.06 -12.93
N ARG A 226 -5.66 5.70 -11.67
CA ARG A 226 -6.95 5.12 -11.27
C ARG A 226 -8.10 6.11 -11.32
N ILE A 227 -7.88 7.36 -10.91
CA ILE A 227 -8.88 8.43 -11.06
C ILE A 227 -9.19 8.64 -12.56
N ASP A 228 -8.16 8.69 -13.40
CA ASP A 228 -8.33 8.82 -14.85
C ASP A 228 -9.07 7.62 -15.45
N PHE A 229 -8.78 6.39 -15.00
CA PHE A 229 -9.51 5.19 -15.39
C PHE A 229 -10.98 5.26 -14.99
N ALA A 230 -11.27 5.65 -13.74
CA ALA A 230 -12.64 5.82 -13.25
C ALA A 230 -13.45 6.79 -14.12
N ASN A 231 -12.82 7.88 -14.56
CA ASN A 231 -13.47 8.94 -15.33
C ASN A 231 -13.63 8.62 -16.82
N LYS A 232 -12.70 7.85 -17.40
CA LYS A 232 -12.71 7.55 -18.85
C LYS A 232 -13.55 6.35 -19.23
N ASN A 233 -13.88 5.49 -18.28
CA ASN A 233 -14.62 4.25 -18.53
C ASN A 233 -15.99 4.32 -17.87
N GLU A 234 -17.04 3.93 -18.62
CA GLU A 234 -18.44 4.05 -18.19
C GLU A 234 -18.72 3.39 -16.82
N ASN A 235 -18.08 2.26 -16.53
CA ASN A 235 -18.17 1.55 -15.24
C ASN A 235 -16.84 1.55 -14.45
N GLY A 236 -15.96 2.52 -14.72
CA GLY A 236 -14.59 2.51 -14.18
C GLY A 236 -14.55 2.55 -12.64
N LEU A 237 -15.39 3.37 -12.03
CA LEU A 237 -15.52 3.45 -10.57
C LEU A 237 -16.02 2.14 -9.95
N GLU A 238 -17.06 1.53 -10.55
CA GLU A 238 -17.61 0.26 -10.07
C GLU A 238 -16.60 -0.88 -10.17
N LEU A 239 -15.80 -0.94 -11.24
CA LEU A 239 -14.73 -1.93 -11.38
C LEU A 239 -13.66 -1.78 -10.29
N LEU A 240 -13.23 -0.54 -10.01
CA LEU A 240 -12.29 -0.24 -8.94
C LEU A 240 -12.86 -0.60 -7.55
N ASN A 241 -14.13 -0.29 -7.31
CA ASN A 241 -14.84 -0.62 -6.07
C ASN A 241 -14.97 -2.15 -5.90
N ASN A 242 -15.51 -2.85 -6.90
CA ASN A 242 -15.69 -4.30 -6.87
C ASN A 242 -14.35 -5.03 -6.66
N ALA A 243 -13.28 -4.56 -7.29
CA ALA A 243 -11.95 -5.12 -7.09
C ALA A 243 -11.50 -5.02 -5.63
N ILE A 244 -11.59 -3.84 -5.00
CA ILE A 244 -11.14 -3.68 -3.61
C ILE A 244 -12.04 -4.41 -2.62
N ILE A 245 -13.36 -4.38 -2.81
CA ILE A 245 -14.33 -5.12 -1.98
C ILE A 245 -14.10 -6.63 -2.08
N GLY A 246 -13.91 -7.16 -3.30
CA GLY A 246 -13.57 -8.56 -3.52
C GLY A 246 -12.25 -8.96 -2.86
N GLY A 247 -11.24 -8.09 -2.94
CA GLY A 247 -9.95 -8.29 -2.27
C GLY A 247 -10.07 -8.37 -0.75
N ILE A 248 -10.78 -7.42 -0.12
CA ILE A 248 -10.99 -7.41 1.33
C ILE A 248 -11.79 -8.63 1.78
N ASN A 249 -12.87 -8.98 1.08
CA ASN A 249 -13.67 -10.18 1.40
C ASN A 249 -12.83 -11.46 1.30
N LYS A 250 -11.93 -11.56 0.32
CA LYS A 250 -11.00 -12.68 0.21
C LYS A 250 -10.06 -12.74 1.42
N LEU A 251 -9.44 -11.62 1.80
CA LEU A 251 -8.56 -11.57 2.98
C LEU A 251 -9.31 -11.98 4.26
N ILE A 252 -10.54 -11.50 4.45
CA ILE A 252 -11.39 -11.86 5.59
C ILE A 252 -11.67 -13.36 5.59
N PHE A 253 -12.04 -13.93 4.43
CA PHE A 253 -12.31 -15.36 4.28
C PHE A 253 -11.07 -16.21 4.58
N ASP A 254 -9.90 -15.83 4.04
CA ASP A 254 -8.64 -16.53 4.24
C ASP A 254 -8.23 -16.51 5.72
N LEU A 255 -8.23 -15.33 6.36
CA LEU A 255 -7.95 -15.16 7.79
C LEU A 255 -8.91 -15.98 8.67
N SER A 256 -10.20 -15.95 8.35
CA SER A 256 -11.24 -16.67 9.09
C SER A 256 -11.05 -18.19 8.99
N THR A 257 -10.83 -18.69 7.77
CA THR A 257 -10.69 -20.12 7.49
C THR A 257 -9.42 -20.70 8.13
N GLN A 258 -8.29 -20.01 7.96
CA GLN A 258 -7.01 -20.44 8.54
C GLN A 258 -7.04 -20.54 10.07
N ASN A 259 -7.84 -19.68 10.72
CA ASN A 259 -7.91 -19.59 12.19
C ASN A 259 -9.17 -20.25 12.79
N ASN A 260 -9.97 -20.96 11.98
CA ASN A 260 -11.23 -21.59 12.40
C ASN A 260 -12.20 -20.61 13.10
N ILE A 261 -12.26 -19.37 12.62
CA ILE A 261 -13.15 -18.33 13.11
C ILE A 261 -14.27 -18.14 12.08
N SER A 262 -15.52 -18.15 12.54
CA SER A 262 -16.65 -17.85 11.66
C SER A 262 -16.74 -16.35 11.41
N VAL A 263 -16.92 -15.96 10.14
CA VAL A 263 -17.10 -14.56 9.70
C VAL A 263 -18.28 -13.86 10.39
N GLU A 264 -19.27 -14.62 10.85
CA GLU A 264 -20.42 -14.13 11.62
C GLU A 264 -20.02 -13.57 12.99
N ASN A 265 -18.84 -13.93 13.50
CA ASN A 265 -18.28 -13.39 14.76
C ASN A 265 -17.33 -12.21 14.54
N ILE A 266 -17.21 -11.72 13.30
CA ILE A 266 -16.48 -10.50 12.98
C ILE A 266 -17.51 -9.37 12.95
N TYR A 267 -17.37 -8.39 13.85
CA TYR A 267 -18.35 -7.32 14.02
C TYR A 267 -17.90 -5.97 13.47
N GLU A 268 -16.61 -5.83 13.16
CA GLU A 268 -16.11 -4.56 12.64
C GLU A 268 -14.87 -4.72 11.76
N VAL A 269 -14.81 -3.94 10.69
CA VAL A 269 -13.61 -3.72 9.90
C VAL A 269 -13.21 -2.26 10.02
N SER A 270 -12.07 -1.99 10.63
CA SER A 270 -11.48 -0.64 10.77
C SER A 270 -10.47 -0.44 9.64
N ILE A 271 -10.60 0.65 8.88
CA ILE A 271 -9.89 0.84 7.61
C ILE A 271 -9.10 2.15 7.61
N ALA A 272 -7.79 2.04 7.44
CA ALA A 272 -6.88 3.13 7.13
C ALA A 272 -6.50 3.08 5.65
N ALA A 273 -6.47 4.24 4.98
CA ALA A 273 -6.17 4.33 3.56
C ALA A 273 -5.87 5.78 3.17
N ASN A 274 -5.17 6.00 2.06
CA ASN A 274 -5.14 7.32 1.45
C ASN A 274 -6.54 7.73 0.95
N THR A 275 -6.75 9.03 0.78
CA THR A 275 -8.07 9.61 0.52
C THR A 275 -8.75 9.01 -0.72
N THR A 276 -8.01 8.80 -1.81
CA THR A 276 -8.56 8.21 -3.04
C THR A 276 -8.96 6.75 -2.86
N MET A 277 -8.14 5.94 -2.16
CA MET A 277 -8.49 4.55 -1.87
C MET A 277 -9.77 4.47 -1.02
N MET A 278 -9.96 5.41 -0.10
CA MET A 278 -11.20 5.50 0.70
C MET A 278 -12.43 5.82 -0.17
N HIS A 279 -12.27 6.68 -1.19
CA HIS A 279 -13.36 7.01 -2.12
C HIS A 279 -13.76 5.78 -2.94
N PHE A 280 -12.79 5.07 -3.51
CA PHE A 280 -13.07 3.85 -4.28
C PHE A 280 -13.66 2.74 -3.42
N LEU A 281 -13.24 2.59 -2.17
CA LEU A 281 -13.85 1.63 -1.23
C LEU A 281 -15.35 1.89 -1.03
N LEU A 282 -15.75 3.16 -0.92
CA LEU A 282 -17.14 3.55 -0.69
C LEU A 282 -17.95 3.78 -1.98
N ASN A 283 -17.37 3.43 -3.14
CA ASN A 283 -17.97 3.67 -4.45
C ASN A 283 -18.32 5.16 -4.69
N ILE A 284 -17.45 6.06 -4.23
CA ILE A 284 -17.58 7.51 -4.38
C ILE A 284 -16.56 7.98 -5.42
N ASP A 285 -16.97 8.86 -6.32
CA ASP A 285 -16.10 9.45 -7.32
C ASP A 285 -14.98 10.30 -6.70
N ALA A 286 -13.74 10.07 -7.15
CA ALA A 286 -12.53 10.74 -6.71
C ALA A 286 -12.01 11.80 -7.70
N GLU A 287 -12.76 12.15 -8.76
CA GLU A 287 -12.38 13.12 -9.79
C GLU A 287 -11.90 14.46 -9.18
N SER A 288 -12.60 14.94 -8.15
CA SER A 288 -12.31 16.18 -7.44
C SER A 288 -10.94 16.20 -6.76
N ILE A 289 -10.39 15.05 -6.40
CA ILE A 289 -9.04 14.91 -5.81
C ILE A 289 -7.97 15.02 -6.91
N GLY A 290 -8.26 14.57 -8.12
CA GLY A 290 -7.34 14.61 -9.26
C GLY A 290 -7.27 15.96 -9.98
N LYS A 291 -8.17 16.90 -9.67
CA LYS A 291 -8.29 18.20 -10.35
C LYS A 291 -8.26 19.34 -9.35
N SER A 292 -7.47 20.38 -9.64
CA SER A 292 -7.44 21.61 -8.84
C SER A 292 -8.87 22.14 -8.65
N PRO A 293 -9.31 22.47 -7.41
CA PRO A 293 -8.50 22.70 -6.20
C PRO A 293 -8.20 21.47 -5.32
N TYR A 294 -8.25 20.25 -5.87
CA TYR A 294 -7.83 18.98 -5.24
C TYR A 294 -8.61 18.63 -3.97
N LEU A 295 -9.92 18.92 -4.00
CA LEU A 295 -10.80 18.75 -2.86
C LEU A 295 -11.33 17.32 -2.80
N SER A 296 -11.50 16.81 -1.59
CA SER A 296 -12.14 15.53 -1.33
C SER A 296 -13.63 15.70 -1.02
N VAL A 297 -14.44 14.70 -1.34
CA VAL A 297 -15.88 14.69 -1.01
C VAL A 297 -16.10 14.57 0.50
N PHE A 298 -15.24 13.82 1.20
CA PHE A 298 -15.34 13.64 2.64
C PHE A 298 -13.96 13.40 3.26
N LEU A 299 -13.81 13.89 4.50
CA LEU A 299 -12.60 13.71 5.32
C LEU A 299 -12.92 13.17 6.71
N SER A 300 -14.14 13.38 7.23
CA SER A 300 -14.57 12.80 8.51
C SER A 300 -14.70 11.30 8.43
N GLY A 301 -14.41 10.62 9.54
CA GLY A 301 -14.56 9.17 9.59
C GLY A 301 -16.01 8.75 9.36
N LYS A 302 -16.16 7.54 8.84
CA LYS A 302 -17.46 6.96 8.46
C LYS A 302 -17.68 5.67 9.22
N ASN A 303 -18.85 5.54 9.81
CA ASN A 303 -19.29 4.30 10.44
C ASN A 303 -20.53 3.80 9.68
N ILE A 304 -20.37 2.75 8.87
CA ILE A 304 -21.36 2.29 7.87
C ILE A 304 -21.68 0.81 8.12
N PRO A 305 -22.92 0.33 7.96
CA PRO A 305 -23.21 -1.10 7.94
C PRO A 305 -22.36 -1.85 6.90
N SER A 306 -21.76 -2.98 7.27
CA SER A 306 -20.91 -3.78 6.38
C SER A 306 -21.61 -4.21 5.08
N LYS A 307 -22.89 -4.57 5.20
CA LYS A 307 -23.75 -4.96 4.08
C LYS A 307 -23.94 -3.86 3.02
N ASP A 308 -23.91 -2.58 3.43
CA ASP A 308 -24.12 -1.46 2.52
C ASP A 308 -22.86 -1.19 1.67
N VAL A 309 -21.70 -1.64 2.15
CA VAL A 309 -20.40 -1.56 1.46
C VAL A 309 -20.10 -2.86 0.68
N GLY A 310 -20.80 -3.95 0.97
CA GLY A 310 -20.56 -5.27 0.36
C GLY A 310 -19.50 -6.12 1.07
N ILE A 311 -19.23 -5.85 2.35
CA ILE A 311 -18.28 -6.62 3.16
C ILE A 311 -18.98 -7.74 3.93
N ASN A 312 -18.49 -8.96 3.77
CA ASN A 312 -19.11 -10.20 4.24
C ASN A 312 -18.60 -10.57 5.65
N ILE A 313 -19.23 -9.98 6.66
CA ILE A 313 -19.02 -10.27 8.09
C ILE A 313 -20.38 -10.45 8.79
N SER A 314 -20.45 -10.35 10.12
CA SER A 314 -21.73 -10.36 10.85
C SER A 314 -22.81 -9.49 10.19
N PRO A 315 -24.10 -9.89 10.22
CA PRO A 315 -25.24 -9.06 9.79
C PRO A 315 -25.34 -7.71 10.50
N PHE A 316 -24.76 -7.62 11.70
CA PHE A 316 -24.66 -6.41 12.51
C PHE A 316 -23.31 -5.70 12.35
N GLY A 317 -22.48 -6.18 11.42
CA GLY A 317 -21.13 -5.73 11.20
C GLY A 317 -21.06 -4.27 10.74
N ARG A 318 -19.95 -3.62 11.10
CA ARG A 318 -19.69 -2.22 10.76
C ARG A 318 -18.37 -2.08 10.01
N ILE A 319 -18.32 -1.10 9.11
CA ILE A 319 -17.08 -0.58 8.53
C ILE A 319 -16.83 0.76 9.20
N TYR A 320 -15.67 0.90 9.82
CA TYR A 320 -15.17 2.18 10.30
C TYR A 320 -14.03 2.67 9.41
N CYS A 321 -14.32 3.65 8.56
CA CYS A 321 -13.32 4.38 7.80
C CYS A 321 -12.71 5.46 8.68
N LEU A 322 -11.39 5.43 8.86
CA LEU A 322 -10.68 6.43 9.62
C LEU A 322 -10.73 7.81 8.91
N PRO A 323 -10.61 8.92 9.67
CA PRO A 323 -10.64 10.27 9.11
C PRO A 323 -9.31 10.65 8.42
N GLY A 324 -9.40 11.49 7.39
CA GLY A 324 -8.26 12.06 6.66
C GLY A 324 -8.16 13.60 6.84
N VAL A 325 -7.12 14.21 6.27
CA VAL A 325 -6.83 15.65 6.41
C VAL A 325 -7.11 16.41 5.11
N SER A 326 -6.73 15.87 3.95
CA SER A 326 -6.88 16.52 2.65
C SER A 326 -7.04 15.52 1.51
N GLY A 327 -7.10 15.98 0.25
CA GLY A 327 -7.08 15.09 -0.91
C GLY A 327 -5.83 14.21 -1.01
N TYR A 328 -4.71 14.64 -0.41
CA TYR A 328 -3.41 13.96 -0.51
C TYR A 328 -2.82 13.51 0.84
N ILE A 329 -3.47 13.85 1.96
CA ILE A 329 -3.12 13.33 3.29
C ILE A 329 -4.34 12.58 3.83
N GLY A 330 -4.28 11.25 3.73
CA GLY A 330 -5.36 10.37 4.08
C GLY A 330 -5.31 9.86 5.51
N ALA A 331 -6.14 8.86 5.75
CA ALA A 331 -6.35 8.25 7.05
C ALA A 331 -5.18 7.34 7.48
N ASP A 332 -4.46 6.79 6.52
CA ASP A 332 -3.17 6.10 6.69
C ASP A 332 -2.15 6.98 7.41
N ILE A 333 -2.05 8.25 7.03
CA ILE A 333 -1.14 9.21 7.66
C ILE A 333 -1.65 9.67 9.02
N VAL A 334 -2.95 9.90 9.17
CA VAL A 334 -3.56 10.21 10.48
C VAL A 334 -3.31 9.08 11.48
N ALA A 335 -3.43 7.82 11.05
CA ALA A 335 -3.02 6.66 11.83
C ALA A 335 -1.54 6.73 12.21
N GLY A 336 -0.66 7.09 11.27
CA GLY A 336 0.75 7.39 11.49
C GLY A 336 1.02 8.38 12.62
N VAL A 337 0.32 9.51 12.61
CA VAL A 337 0.44 10.59 13.61
C VAL A 337 0.12 10.10 15.02
N ILE A 338 -0.95 9.32 15.18
CA ILE A 338 -1.35 8.78 16.49
C ILE A 338 -0.37 7.72 16.97
N VAL A 339 0.01 6.77 16.11
CA VAL A 339 0.94 5.69 16.46
C VAL A 339 2.31 6.23 16.88
N SER A 340 2.75 7.34 16.27
CA SER A 340 4.02 8.00 16.59
C SER A 340 3.95 8.98 17.77
N GLU A 341 2.77 9.16 18.36
CA GLU A 341 2.50 10.08 19.49
C GLU A 341 2.93 11.54 19.23
N LEU A 342 2.83 12.01 17.97
CA LEU A 342 3.33 13.34 17.58
C LEU A 342 2.64 14.50 18.31
N LEU A 343 1.39 14.32 18.72
CA LEU A 343 0.63 15.30 19.50
C LEU A 343 1.21 15.52 20.90
N LYS A 344 1.81 14.48 21.47
CA LYS A 344 2.39 14.51 22.83
C LYS A 344 3.88 14.86 22.79
N ALA A 345 4.45 15.06 21.60
CA ALA A 345 5.87 15.32 21.46
C ALA A 345 6.23 16.69 22.06
N GLU A 346 7.17 16.71 23.01
CA GLU A 346 7.76 17.97 23.52
C GLU A 346 8.93 18.48 22.64
N LYS A 347 9.24 17.72 21.58
CA LYS A 347 10.35 17.90 20.64
C LYS A 347 9.86 18.30 19.26
N ASN A 348 10.76 18.75 18.41
CA ASN A 348 10.52 18.94 16.98
C ASN A 348 10.74 17.62 16.24
N VAL A 349 9.66 17.00 15.76
CA VAL A 349 9.69 15.66 15.18
C VAL A 349 9.25 15.71 13.72
N LEU A 350 10.06 15.14 12.85
CA LEU A 350 9.75 14.97 11.43
C LEU A 350 9.29 13.53 11.17
N PHE A 351 8.03 13.35 10.83
CA PHE A 351 7.48 12.07 10.39
C PHE A 351 7.42 12.03 8.86
N ILE A 352 7.89 10.94 8.27
CA ILE A 352 7.91 10.71 6.82
C ILE A 352 7.36 9.32 6.55
N ASP A 353 6.26 9.24 5.81
CA ASP A 353 5.85 8.00 5.17
C ASP A 353 6.46 7.95 3.76
N ILE A 354 7.23 6.90 3.47
CA ILE A 354 7.92 6.75 2.20
C ILE A 354 7.21 5.67 1.39
N GLY A 355 6.46 6.10 0.38
CA GLY A 355 5.85 5.25 -0.63
C GLY A 355 5.94 5.87 -2.03
N THR A 356 4.96 5.55 -2.89
CA THR A 356 4.77 6.21 -4.19
C THR A 356 4.61 7.72 -4.02
N ASN A 357 3.95 8.12 -2.93
CA ASN A 357 3.91 9.48 -2.43
C ASN A 357 4.90 9.60 -1.26
N GLY A 358 5.40 10.81 -1.04
CA GLY A 358 6.09 11.15 0.20
C GLY A 358 5.20 12.04 1.05
N GLU A 359 4.45 11.45 1.98
CA GLU A 359 3.65 12.18 2.95
C GLU A 359 4.51 12.54 4.17
N ILE A 360 4.51 13.83 4.53
CA ILE A 360 5.38 14.37 5.56
C ILE A 360 4.52 15.10 6.59
N ILE A 361 4.70 14.76 7.86
CA ILE A 361 4.15 15.49 9.00
C ILE A 361 5.30 16.07 9.81
N PHE A 362 5.25 17.36 10.08
CA PHE A 362 6.16 18.02 11.01
C PHE A 362 5.40 18.42 12.28
N SER A 363 5.85 17.87 13.41
CA SER A 363 5.37 18.23 14.75
C SER A 363 6.32 19.24 15.38
N LYS A 364 5.86 20.48 15.54
CA LYS A 364 6.52 21.51 16.34
C LYS A 364 5.99 21.43 17.76
N LYS A 365 6.55 20.52 18.55
CA LYS A 365 6.15 20.31 19.95
C LYS A 365 4.64 20.06 20.12
N GLY A 366 4.08 19.16 19.29
CA GLY A 366 2.66 18.82 19.30
C GLY A 366 1.79 19.59 18.29
N ILE A 367 2.29 20.70 17.73
CA ILE A 367 1.59 21.45 16.68
C ILE A 367 1.93 20.86 15.31
N LEU A 368 0.92 20.39 14.58
CA LEU A 368 1.11 19.58 13.38
C LEU A 368 0.94 20.38 12.09
N SER A 369 1.89 20.18 11.18
CA SER A 369 1.87 20.68 9.82
C SER A 369 2.18 19.55 8.85
N SER A 370 1.58 19.56 7.66
CA SER A 370 1.73 18.47 6.70
C SER A 370 1.89 18.95 5.27
N CYS A 371 2.55 18.13 4.46
CA CYS A 371 2.54 18.26 3.02
C CYS A 371 2.63 16.87 2.39
N SER A 372 2.18 16.75 1.14
CA SER A 372 2.40 15.56 0.32
C SER A 372 3.27 15.93 -0.88
N CYS A 373 4.19 15.05 -1.24
CA CYS A 373 5.07 15.23 -2.39
C CYS A 373 4.99 14.03 -3.34
N ALA A 374 5.07 14.28 -4.64
CA ALA A 374 5.12 13.23 -5.65
C ALA A 374 6.54 12.65 -5.74
N ALA A 375 6.90 11.74 -4.83
CA ALA A 375 8.19 11.06 -4.84
C ALA A 375 8.33 10.11 -6.05
N GLY A 376 7.22 9.54 -6.48
CA GLY A 376 7.17 8.57 -7.57
C GLY A 376 7.66 7.18 -7.13
N PRO A 377 7.42 6.14 -7.94
CA PRO A 377 7.58 4.76 -7.50
C PRO A 377 9.02 4.25 -7.68
N ALA A 378 9.99 5.14 -7.89
CA ALA A 378 11.41 4.80 -8.08
C ALA A 378 11.97 4.01 -6.90
N LEU A 379 11.57 4.41 -5.69
CA LEU A 379 11.96 3.75 -4.46
C LEU A 379 11.30 2.37 -4.32
N GLU A 380 10.22 2.07 -5.04
CA GLU A 380 9.60 0.74 -5.05
C GLU A 380 10.22 -0.20 -6.10
N GLY A 381 11.30 0.21 -6.78
CA GLY A 381 11.90 -0.51 -7.89
C GLY A 381 11.13 -0.37 -9.21
N MET A 382 10.13 0.51 -9.27
CA MET A 382 9.42 0.84 -10.52
C MET A 382 10.13 1.99 -11.25
N ASN A 383 9.95 2.10 -12.56
CA ASN A 383 10.66 3.09 -13.41
C ASN A 383 12.20 3.00 -13.37
N ILE A 384 12.74 1.95 -12.75
CA ILE A 384 14.15 1.58 -12.74
C ILE A 384 14.34 0.45 -13.75
N SER A 385 15.40 0.54 -14.56
CA SER A 385 15.63 -0.32 -15.75
C SER A 385 15.66 -1.82 -15.40
N HIS A 386 16.47 -2.20 -14.40
CA HIS A 386 16.48 -3.55 -13.82
C HIS A 386 15.72 -3.62 -12.49
N GLY A 387 14.80 -2.68 -12.28
CA GLY A 387 14.04 -2.59 -11.04
C GLY A 387 12.89 -3.59 -10.98
N MET A 388 12.69 -4.16 -9.81
CA MET A 388 11.60 -5.08 -9.50
C MET A 388 11.11 -4.88 -8.06
N ARG A 389 10.01 -5.52 -7.68
CA ARG A 389 9.57 -5.55 -6.28
C ARG A 389 10.48 -6.45 -5.45
N ALA A 390 10.41 -6.30 -4.13
CA ALA A 390 11.04 -7.22 -3.20
C ALA A 390 10.39 -8.61 -3.32
N ALA A 391 11.06 -9.52 -4.02
CA ALA A 391 10.67 -10.90 -4.25
C ALA A 391 11.93 -11.76 -4.43
N ASN A 392 11.78 -13.08 -4.50
CA ASN A 392 12.88 -14.02 -4.73
C ASN A 392 13.73 -13.61 -5.95
N GLY A 393 15.05 -13.58 -5.78
CA GLY A 393 15.98 -13.14 -6.80
C GLY A 393 16.17 -11.61 -6.89
N ALA A 394 15.41 -10.81 -6.13
CA ALA A 394 15.67 -9.37 -6.07
C ALA A 394 16.91 -9.08 -5.20
N ILE A 395 17.80 -8.23 -5.72
CA ILE A 395 18.91 -7.68 -4.96
C ILE A 395 18.35 -6.66 -3.95
N GLU A 396 18.53 -6.94 -2.66
CA GLU A 396 18.07 -6.10 -1.55
C GLU A 396 19.19 -5.36 -0.83
N GLY A 397 20.45 -5.75 -1.07
CA GLY A 397 21.61 -5.06 -0.52
C GLY A 397 22.79 -5.05 -1.49
N ILE A 398 23.49 -3.92 -1.56
CA ILE A 398 24.62 -3.71 -2.48
C ILE A 398 25.75 -3.02 -1.73
N LYS A 399 26.97 -3.52 -1.90
CA LYS A 399 28.19 -2.88 -1.38
C LYS A 399 29.32 -2.95 -2.39
N PHE A 400 29.97 -1.82 -2.64
CA PHE A 400 31.13 -1.72 -3.52
C PHE A 400 32.41 -1.88 -2.70
N THR A 401 33.25 -2.82 -3.11
CA THR A 401 34.53 -3.16 -2.50
C THR A 401 35.65 -3.11 -3.53
N GLU A 402 36.90 -3.13 -3.08
CA GLU A 402 38.07 -3.24 -3.96
C GLU A 402 38.04 -4.51 -4.84
N ASN A 403 37.40 -5.58 -4.35
CA ASN A 403 37.30 -6.87 -5.05
C ASN A 403 36.06 -6.99 -5.96
N GLY A 404 35.22 -5.95 -6.04
CA GLY A 404 34.00 -5.94 -6.85
C GLY A 404 32.75 -5.58 -6.04
N VAL A 405 31.59 -6.08 -6.48
CA VAL A 405 30.29 -5.79 -5.89
C VAL A 405 29.82 -6.97 -5.04
N GLU A 406 29.56 -6.73 -3.76
CA GLU A 406 28.91 -7.69 -2.87
C GLU A 406 27.39 -7.49 -2.93
N LEU A 407 26.65 -8.59 -3.11
CA LEU A 407 25.19 -8.58 -3.28
C LEU A 407 24.52 -9.40 -2.18
N LYS A 408 23.43 -8.87 -1.65
CA LYS A 408 22.46 -9.61 -0.86
C LYS A 408 21.20 -9.80 -1.69
N VAL A 409 20.81 -11.05 -1.93
CA VAL A 409 19.68 -11.41 -2.81
C VAL A 409 18.62 -12.14 -2.01
N ILE A 410 17.37 -11.71 -2.14
CA ILE A 410 16.23 -12.34 -1.46
C ILE A 410 16.09 -13.79 -1.92
N GLY A 411 15.99 -14.70 -0.96
CA GLY A 411 15.85 -16.14 -1.21
C GLY A 411 17.16 -16.87 -1.53
N ASN A 412 18.31 -16.21 -1.45
CA ASN A 412 19.63 -16.79 -1.75
C ASN A 412 19.70 -17.48 -3.13
N LYS A 413 19.11 -16.84 -4.16
CA LYS A 413 19.11 -17.29 -5.56
C LYS A 413 19.98 -16.37 -6.43
N ASP A 414 20.13 -16.72 -7.70
CA ASP A 414 20.72 -15.84 -8.70
C ASP A 414 19.90 -14.54 -8.82
N PRO A 415 20.55 -13.38 -8.94
CA PRO A 415 19.85 -12.10 -9.00
C PRO A 415 19.13 -11.94 -10.34
N VAL A 416 17.89 -11.48 -10.32
CA VAL A 416 17.10 -11.21 -11.56
C VAL A 416 16.68 -9.74 -11.70
N GLY A 417 16.94 -8.93 -10.67
CA GLY A 417 16.67 -7.49 -10.66
C GLY A 417 17.02 -6.86 -9.32
N ILE A 418 16.72 -5.56 -9.18
CA ILE A 418 17.04 -4.74 -8.00
C ILE A 418 15.73 -4.27 -7.36
N CYS A 419 15.54 -4.52 -6.07
CA CYS A 419 14.39 -3.97 -5.34
C CYS A 419 14.69 -2.58 -4.75
N GLY A 420 13.70 -1.98 -4.12
CA GLY A 420 13.78 -0.63 -3.58
C GLY A 420 14.94 -0.34 -2.61
N SER A 421 15.24 -1.27 -1.69
CA SER A 421 16.40 -1.14 -0.80
C SER A 421 17.71 -1.27 -1.60
N GLY A 422 17.77 -2.23 -2.53
CA GLY A 422 18.93 -2.42 -3.40
C GLY A 422 19.22 -1.20 -4.28
N ILE A 423 18.19 -0.52 -4.83
CA ILE A 423 18.42 0.69 -5.64
C ILE A 423 18.97 1.82 -4.76
N LEU A 424 18.48 2.01 -3.53
CA LEU A 424 19.03 3.01 -2.63
C LEU A 424 20.46 2.69 -2.18
N ASP A 425 20.76 1.44 -1.85
CA ASP A 425 22.12 0.98 -1.56
C ASP A 425 23.04 1.27 -2.76
N SER A 426 22.60 0.95 -3.98
CA SER A 426 23.40 1.22 -5.18
C SER A 426 23.69 2.71 -5.36
N ILE A 427 22.71 3.58 -5.15
CA ILE A 427 22.90 5.03 -5.28
C ILE A 427 23.81 5.56 -4.18
N SER A 428 23.60 5.10 -2.95
CA SER A 428 24.47 5.40 -1.80
C SER A 428 25.92 5.06 -2.11
N GLU A 429 26.18 3.85 -2.63
CA GLU A 429 27.53 3.41 -2.98
C GLU A 429 28.10 4.15 -4.20
N ILE A 430 27.29 4.45 -5.22
CA ILE A 430 27.68 5.25 -6.39
C ILE A 430 28.11 6.66 -5.98
N VAL A 431 27.40 7.28 -5.03
CA VAL A 431 27.73 8.59 -4.46
C VAL A 431 28.99 8.51 -3.61
N ARG A 432 29.05 7.55 -2.66
CA ARG A 432 30.19 7.34 -1.75
C ARG A 432 31.50 7.12 -2.51
N THR A 433 31.45 6.32 -3.58
CA THR A 433 32.60 6.00 -4.41
C THR A 433 32.93 7.09 -5.43
N GLY A 434 32.12 8.14 -5.57
CA GLY A 434 32.37 9.24 -6.50
C GLY A 434 32.25 8.84 -7.98
N LEU A 435 31.51 7.77 -8.29
CA LEU A 435 31.17 7.37 -9.66
C LEU A 435 30.16 8.33 -10.31
N VAL A 436 29.57 9.20 -9.51
CA VAL A 436 28.68 10.28 -9.92
C VAL A 436 29.19 11.62 -9.41
N GLY A 437 29.00 12.68 -10.19
CA GLY A 437 29.21 14.06 -9.71
C GLY A 437 28.02 14.59 -8.90
N LYS A 438 28.16 15.78 -8.30
CA LYS A 438 27.09 16.45 -7.52
C LYS A 438 25.74 16.52 -8.24
N THR A 439 25.77 16.74 -9.55
CA THR A 439 24.54 16.85 -10.36
C THR A 439 23.90 15.52 -10.69
N GLY A 440 24.46 14.39 -10.26
CA GLY A 440 23.96 13.05 -10.59
C GLY A 440 24.48 12.48 -11.92
N ARG A 441 25.42 13.15 -12.60
CA ARG A 441 26.00 12.66 -13.86
C ARG A 441 27.13 11.64 -13.63
N LEU A 442 27.05 10.48 -14.29
CA LEU A 442 28.09 9.44 -14.26
C LEU A 442 29.41 9.95 -14.85
N ILE A 443 30.52 9.66 -14.16
CA ILE A 443 31.87 10.00 -14.62
C ILE A 443 32.28 9.14 -15.83
N ASN A 444 33.39 9.47 -16.50
CA ASN A 444 33.97 8.61 -17.53
C ASN A 444 34.75 7.47 -16.87
N ALA A 445 34.73 6.27 -17.45
CA ALA A 445 35.54 5.14 -16.97
C ALA A 445 37.05 5.50 -16.94
N ASN A 446 37.50 6.30 -17.92
CA ASN A 446 38.90 6.73 -18.05
C ASN A 446 39.21 8.07 -17.35
N GLY A 447 38.25 8.63 -16.58
CA GLY A 447 38.25 10.06 -16.22
C GLY A 447 38.93 10.45 -14.90
N LYS A 448 39.22 9.50 -14.00
CA LYS A 448 39.84 9.76 -12.68
C LYS A 448 40.59 8.52 -12.17
N ASN A 449 41.64 8.71 -11.36
CA ASN A 449 42.21 7.66 -10.48
C ASN A 449 41.19 7.33 -9.38
N ASN A 450 40.15 6.61 -9.75
CA ASN A 450 39.14 6.10 -8.83
C ASN A 450 39.08 4.59 -9.03
N GLU A 451 39.33 3.85 -7.95
CA GLU A 451 39.43 2.38 -7.96
C GLU A 451 38.15 1.67 -8.41
N TYR A 452 36.99 2.35 -8.33
CA TYR A 452 35.68 1.80 -8.71
C TYR A 452 35.29 2.07 -10.16
N THR A 453 36.13 2.77 -10.96
CA THR A 453 35.77 3.11 -12.36
C THR A 453 35.64 1.87 -13.25
N ASN A 454 36.23 0.74 -12.84
CA ASN A 454 36.05 -0.57 -13.47
C ASN A 454 34.59 -1.06 -13.45
N LEU A 455 33.74 -0.52 -12.57
CA LEU A 455 32.29 -0.79 -12.55
C LEU A 455 31.52 0.00 -13.61
N ILE A 456 32.12 1.04 -14.22
CA ILE A 456 31.46 1.80 -15.28
C ILE A 456 31.63 1.06 -16.61
N ILE A 457 30.51 0.72 -17.22
CA ILE A 457 30.46 0.16 -18.58
C ILE A 457 29.80 1.13 -19.55
N GLU A 458 30.30 1.15 -20.77
CA GLU A 458 29.78 1.99 -21.86
C GLU A 458 29.17 1.10 -22.95
N LYS A 459 27.88 1.31 -23.24
CA LYS A 459 27.14 0.62 -24.31
C LYS A 459 26.32 1.63 -25.08
N ASN A 460 26.44 1.63 -26.42
CA ASN A 460 25.71 2.55 -27.31
C ASN A 460 25.82 4.03 -26.89
N SER A 461 27.04 4.47 -26.54
CA SER A 461 27.32 5.84 -26.02
C SER A 461 26.60 6.21 -24.72
N LYS A 462 25.97 5.24 -24.03
CA LYS A 462 25.36 5.39 -22.70
C LYS A 462 26.24 4.71 -21.67
N LYS A 463 26.21 5.25 -20.44
CA LYS A 463 26.97 4.75 -19.30
C LYS A 463 26.08 4.08 -18.30
N PHE A 464 26.60 3.03 -17.68
CA PHE A 464 25.95 2.28 -16.65
C PHE A 464 26.95 1.90 -15.57
N VAL A 465 26.45 1.69 -14.36
CA VAL A 465 27.20 1.05 -13.27
C VAL A 465 26.82 -0.42 -13.26
N GLN A 466 27.79 -1.30 -13.47
CA GLN A 466 27.59 -2.74 -13.47
C GLN A 466 27.46 -3.27 -12.04
N ILE A 467 26.30 -3.82 -11.71
CA ILE A 467 25.99 -4.41 -10.40
C ILE A 467 26.24 -5.91 -10.43
N SER A 468 25.84 -6.59 -11.51
CA SER A 468 26.12 -8.00 -11.75
C SER A 468 26.56 -8.21 -13.20
N LYS A 469 27.44 -9.21 -13.42
CA LYS A 469 27.94 -9.59 -14.75
C LYS A 469 27.13 -10.71 -15.39
N SER A 470 26.62 -11.65 -14.59
CA SER A 470 25.87 -12.82 -15.08
C SER A 470 24.84 -13.25 -14.03
N PRO A 471 23.52 -13.03 -14.28
CA PRO A 471 22.99 -12.22 -15.39
C PRO A 471 23.45 -10.77 -15.27
N GLU A 472 23.50 -10.06 -16.40
CA GLU A 472 23.92 -8.66 -16.41
C GLU A 472 22.84 -7.79 -15.77
N ILE A 473 23.20 -7.10 -14.68
CA ILE A 473 22.31 -6.16 -13.99
C ILE A 473 23.07 -4.84 -13.85
N VAL A 474 22.44 -3.75 -14.27
CA VAL A 474 23.07 -2.43 -14.30
C VAL A 474 22.16 -1.34 -13.78
N VAL A 475 22.78 -0.28 -13.23
CA VAL A 475 22.12 0.99 -12.90
C VAL A 475 22.50 2.03 -13.96
N SER A 476 21.50 2.56 -14.66
CA SER A 476 21.68 3.54 -15.73
C SER A 476 21.67 4.98 -15.20
N GLN A 477 22.12 5.91 -16.05
CA GLN A 477 21.96 7.35 -15.78
C GLN A 477 20.50 7.78 -15.57
N LYS A 478 19.54 7.11 -16.23
CA LYS A 478 18.11 7.38 -16.08
C LYS A 478 17.61 6.92 -14.70
N ASP A 479 18.09 5.77 -14.24
CA ASP A 479 17.73 5.22 -12.93
C ASP A 479 18.20 6.15 -11.80
N ILE A 480 19.44 6.65 -11.89
CA ILE A 480 19.97 7.66 -10.96
C ILE A 480 19.08 8.90 -10.92
N ARG A 481 18.61 9.37 -12.09
CA ARG A 481 17.70 10.53 -12.18
C ARG A 481 16.36 10.28 -11.51
N GLN A 482 15.81 9.07 -11.61
CA GLN A 482 14.55 8.72 -10.94
C GLN A 482 14.70 8.79 -9.41
N VAL A 483 15.82 8.30 -8.86
CA VAL A 483 16.09 8.41 -7.42
C VAL A 483 16.32 9.87 -7.00
N GLN A 484 17.00 10.69 -7.83
CA GLN A 484 17.16 12.12 -7.55
C GLN A 484 15.81 12.85 -7.50
N LEU A 485 14.86 12.51 -8.38
CA LEU A 485 13.52 13.10 -8.35
C LEU A 485 12.77 12.75 -7.05
N ALA A 486 12.82 11.48 -6.63
CA ALA A 486 12.22 11.04 -5.37
C ALA A 486 12.87 11.72 -4.16
N LYS A 487 14.20 11.79 -4.13
CA LYS A 487 14.96 12.54 -3.12
C LYS A 487 14.53 14.00 -3.08
N ALA A 488 14.53 14.66 -4.23
CA ALA A 488 14.23 16.08 -4.31
C ALA A 488 12.83 16.37 -3.77
N ALA A 489 11.83 15.55 -4.13
CA ALA A 489 10.46 15.68 -3.64
C ALA A 489 10.37 15.62 -2.11
N ILE A 490 10.99 14.60 -1.50
CA ILE A 490 10.95 14.42 -0.03
C ILE A 490 11.72 15.55 0.67
N VAL A 491 12.92 15.87 0.20
CA VAL A 491 13.79 16.88 0.81
C VAL A 491 13.18 18.28 0.69
N SER A 492 12.67 18.66 -0.48
CA SER A 492 12.00 19.95 -0.64
C SER A 492 10.72 20.04 0.17
N GLY A 493 9.99 18.93 0.35
CA GLY A 493 8.78 18.86 1.17
C GLY A 493 9.04 19.21 2.63
N PHE A 494 9.97 18.52 3.31
CA PHE A 494 10.23 18.86 4.72
C PHE A 494 10.96 20.20 4.88
N LEU A 495 11.81 20.62 3.93
CA LEU A 495 12.41 21.95 3.96
C LEU A 495 11.34 23.05 3.85
N ALA A 496 10.31 22.85 3.03
CA ALA A 496 9.19 23.77 2.92
C ALA A 496 8.39 23.84 4.24
N LEU A 497 8.17 22.71 4.92
CA LEU A 497 7.52 22.67 6.23
C LEU A 497 8.35 23.36 7.32
N LEU A 498 9.67 23.17 7.32
CA LEU A 498 10.56 23.86 8.26
C LEU A 498 10.52 25.38 8.07
N ASP A 499 10.60 25.84 6.82
CA ASP A 499 10.54 27.27 6.48
C ASP A 499 9.21 27.90 6.92
N GLU A 500 8.08 27.23 6.64
CA GLU A 500 6.76 27.66 7.11
C GLU A 500 6.66 27.73 8.66
N ASN A 501 7.41 26.87 9.35
CA ASN A 501 7.48 26.86 10.81
C ASN A 501 8.58 27.79 11.38
N ASN A 502 9.30 28.53 10.54
CA ASN A 502 10.45 29.37 10.87
C ASN A 502 11.55 28.59 11.62
N LEU A 503 11.87 27.39 11.13
CA LEU A 503 12.87 26.50 11.71
C LEU A 503 13.90 26.09 10.66
N THR A 504 15.04 25.65 11.14
CA THR A 504 16.13 25.08 10.35
C THR A 504 16.25 23.58 10.60
N MET A 505 16.96 22.88 9.71
CA MET A 505 17.20 21.43 9.88
C MET A 505 17.92 21.07 11.19
N GLU A 506 18.69 21.98 11.77
CA GLU A 506 19.44 21.73 13.01
C GLU A 506 18.50 21.57 14.21
N GLU A 507 17.32 22.17 14.13
CA GLU A 507 16.29 22.18 15.17
C GLU A 507 15.36 20.97 15.11
N ILE A 508 15.53 20.06 14.13
CA ILE A 508 14.84 18.76 14.14
C ILE A 508 15.49 17.89 15.22
N ASP A 509 14.73 17.42 16.19
CA ASP A 509 15.23 16.56 17.26
C ASP A 509 15.17 15.07 16.89
N GLU A 510 14.20 14.70 16.07
CA GLU A 510 13.88 13.30 15.76
C GLU A 510 13.28 13.18 14.36
N VAL A 511 13.61 12.09 13.67
CA VAL A 511 13.01 11.70 12.39
C VAL A 511 12.38 10.32 12.55
N ILE A 512 11.09 10.21 12.22
CA ILE A 512 10.33 8.98 12.25
C ILE A 512 10.03 8.58 10.83
N ILE A 513 10.47 7.38 10.45
CA ILE A 513 10.19 6.80 9.14
C ILE A 513 9.12 5.73 9.30
N ALA A 514 8.03 5.92 8.58
CA ALA A 514 6.90 5.02 8.49
C ALA A 514 6.83 4.35 7.12
N GLY A 515 5.80 3.54 6.95
CA GLY A 515 5.52 2.82 5.71
C GLY A 515 6.13 1.42 5.69
N GLN A 516 5.43 0.53 5.02
CA GLN A 516 5.87 -0.86 4.79
C GLN A 516 7.24 -0.91 4.10
N PHE A 517 7.50 0.06 3.22
CA PHE A 517 8.76 0.16 2.50
C PHE A 517 9.90 0.67 3.40
N GLY A 518 9.63 1.69 4.22
CA GLY A 518 10.63 2.31 5.09
C GLY A 518 11.39 1.33 5.98
N LYS A 519 10.72 0.27 6.48
CA LYS A 519 11.35 -0.75 7.35
C LYS A 519 12.50 -1.53 6.69
N HIS A 520 12.52 -1.63 5.36
CA HIS A 520 13.57 -2.32 4.61
C HIS A 520 14.73 -1.40 4.22
N LEU A 521 14.58 -0.09 4.40
CA LEU A 521 15.60 0.89 4.09
C LEU A 521 16.53 1.06 5.27
N THR A 522 17.83 0.95 5.03
CA THR A 522 18.83 1.28 6.05
C THR A 522 18.96 2.79 6.17
N VAL A 523 19.29 3.26 7.38
CA VAL A 523 19.57 4.69 7.62
C VAL A 523 20.76 5.12 6.78
N GLU A 524 21.76 4.24 6.64
CA GLU A 524 22.97 4.47 5.86
C GLU A 524 22.65 4.75 4.39
N SER A 525 21.72 4.00 3.79
CA SER A 525 21.36 4.17 2.38
C SER A 525 20.47 5.39 2.14
N LEU A 526 19.59 5.70 3.09
CA LEU A 526 18.83 6.95 3.07
C LEU A 526 19.75 8.19 3.19
N VAL A 527 20.78 8.09 4.03
CA VAL A 527 21.78 9.15 4.19
C VAL A 527 22.69 9.26 2.99
N GLY A 528 23.24 8.15 2.50
CA GLY A 528 24.18 8.15 1.37
C GLY A 528 23.53 8.50 0.04
N SER A 529 22.23 8.21 -0.14
CA SER A 529 21.44 8.74 -1.27
C SER A 529 21.03 10.20 -1.10
N GLY A 530 21.14 10.74 0.12
CA GLY A 530 20.80 12.12 0.47
C GLY A 530 19.31 12.38 0.65
N ILE A 531 18.46 11.35 0.70
CA ILE A 531 17.03 11.48 1.06
C ILE A 531 16.91 12.00 2.49
N ILE A 532 17.71 11.44 3.39
CA ILE A 532 17.87 11.94 4.76
C ILE A 532 19.23 12.65 4.84
N PRO A 533 19.28 13.96 5.14
CA PRO A 533 20.53 14.65 5.36
C PRO A 533 21.38 13.98 6.44
N GLU A 534 22.70 13.91 6.25
CA GLU A 534 23.65 13.21 7.15
C GLU A 534 23.48 13.61 8.63
N LYS A 535 23.28 14.91 8.88
CA LYS A 535 23.04 15.48 10.22
C LYS A 535 21.78 14.97 10.92
N LEU A 536 20.82 14.43 10.18
CA LEU A 536 19.60 13.82 10.71
C LEU A 536 19.71 12.29 10.85
N GLY A 537 20.70 11.64 10.25
CA GLY A 537 20.80 10.17 10.24
C GLY A 537 20.76 9.53 11.63
N LYS A 538 21.48 10.12 12.61
CA LYS A 538 21.49 9.63 14.00
C LYS A 538 20.18 9.87 14.77
N LYS A 539 19.25 10.64 14.20
CA LYS A 539 17.96 11.00 14.78
C LYS A 539 16.82 10.14 14.22
N VAL A 540 17.12 9.18 13.33
CA VAL A 540 16.12 8.34 12.66
C VAL A 540 15.69 7.17 13.54
N ARG A 541 14.37 6.94 13.63
CA ARG A 541 13.77 5.69 14.08
C ARG A 541 12.69 5.21 13.11
N TYR A 542 12.41 3.92 13.12
CA TYR A 542 11.38 3.31 12.28
C TYR A 542 10.19 2.84 13.13
N ILE A 543 8.99 2.96 12.58
CA ILE A 543 7.75 2.49 13.24
C ILE A 543 6.99 1.42 12.46
N GLY A 544 7.47 1.05 11.26
CA GLY A 544 6.85 0.03 10.41
C GLY A 544 5.51 0.48 9.83
N ASN A 545 4.57 -0.46 9.67
CA ASN A 545 3.24 -0.15 9.13
C ASN A 545 2.36 0.52 10.19
N SER A 546 2.44 1.85 10.26
CA SER A 546 1.65 2.66 11.18
C SER A 546 0.19 2.79 10.76
N SER A 547 -0.13 2.69 9.47
CA SER A 547 -1.50 2.71 8.95
C SER A 547 -2.33 1.55 9.52
N LYS A 548 -1.83 0.31 9.38
CA LYS A 548 -2.43 -0.90 9.96
C LYS A 548 -2.56 -0.80 11.48
N THR A 549 -1.51 -0.32 12.13
CA THR A 549 -1.48 -0.19 13.60
C THR A 549 -2.52 0.82 14.08
N GLY A 550 -2.68 1.95 13.41
CA GLY A 550 -3.73 2.91 13.75
C GLY A 550 -5.14 2.37 13.49
N ALA A 551 -5.36 1.62 12.41
CA ALA A 551 -6.62 0.93 12.17
C ALA A 551 -6.96 -0.05 13.31
N LEU A 552 -5.97 -0.78 13.81
CA LEU A 552 -6.10 -1.67 14.97
C LEU A 552 -6.40 -0.89 16.26
N MET A 553 -5.72 0.23 16.50
CA MET A 553 -6.00 1.08 17.67
C MET A 553 -7.44 1.58 17.67
N CYS A 554 -7.96 2.01 16.51
CA CYS A 554 -9.36 2.39 16.36
C CYS A 554 -10.31 1.22 16.62
N LEU A 555 -9.97 0.01 16.21
CA LEU A 555 -10.78 -1.18 16.49
C LEU A 555 -10.90 -1.42 18.02
N LEU A 556 -9.78 -1.27 18.74
CA LEU A 556 -9.67 -1.64 20.15
C LEU A 556 -9.98 -0.52 21.14
N SER A 557 -10.08 0.74 20.71
CA SER A 557 -10.21 1.89 21.61
C SER A 557 -11.07 3.00 21.01
N LYS A 558 -12.21 3.26 21.66
CA LYS A 558 -13.07 4.41 21.33
C LYS A 558 -12.35 5.74 21.57
N GLU A 559 -11.46 5.81 22.55
CA GLU A 559 -10.64 6.99 22.81
C GLU A 559 -9.69 7.28 21.64
N SER A 560 -9.08 6.24 21.07
CA SER A 560 -8.20 6.39 19.89
C SER A 560 -8.97 6.85 18.66
N ARG A 561 -10.22 6.39 18.46
CA ARG A 561 -11.09 6.94 17.40
C ARG A 561 -11.34 8.43 17.57
N ASN A 562 -11.71 8.84 18.78
CA ASN A 562 -11.98 10.24 19.07
C ASN A 562 -10.73 11.11 18.88
N GLU A 563 -9.55 10.60 19.28
CA GLU A 563 -8.27 11.26 19.06
C GLU A 563 -7.96 11.42 17.57
N MET A 564 -8.19 10.38 16.75
CA MET A 564 -8.05 10.44 15.28
C MET A 564 -8.98 11.46 14.63
N GLU A 565 -10.25 11.51 15.05
CA GLU A 565 -11.24 12.47 14.54
C GLU A 565 -10.95 13.92 14.94
N SER A 566 -10.27 14.12 16.08
CA SER A 566 -9.81 15.44 16.49
C SER A 566 -8.57 15.85 15.70
N VAL A 567 -7.53 15.01 15.71
CA VAL A 567 -6.24 15.36 15.12
C VAL A 567 -6.31 15.59 13.62
N SER A 568 -7.18 14.86 12.91
CA SER A 568 -7.35 15.04 11.46
C SER A 568 -7.78 16.46 11.09
N LYS A 569 -8.48 17.16 12.00
CA LYS A 569 -8.91 18.56 11.83
C LYS A 569 -7.85 19.56 12.26
N ASP A 570 -6.95 19.15 13.17
CA ASP A 570 -5.92 20.01 13.74
C ASP A 570 -4.63 20.03 12.88
N ILE A 571 -4.42 19.04 12.02
CA ILE A 571 -3.28 19.00 11.10
C ILE A 571 -3.45 20.06 10.01
N LYS A 572 -2.53 21.03 9.96
CA LYS A 572 -2.52 22.06 8.91
C LYS A 572 -1.84 21.53 7.64
N TYR A 573 -2.61 21.32 6.57
CA TYR A 573 -2.09 20.93 5.26
C TYR A 573 -1.55 22.13 4.47
N PHE A 574 -0.36 21.95 3.91
CA PHE A 574 0.33 22.91 3.06
C PHE A 574 0.45 22.39 1.64
N GLU A 575 -0.16 23.12 0.71
CA GLU A 575 -0.08 22.83 -0.70
C GLU A 575 1.25 23.37 -1.27
N LEU A 576 2.21 22.47 -1.50
CA LEU A 576 3.56 22.84 -1.93
C LEU A 576 3.56 23.62 -3.25
N SER A 577 2.61 23.33 -4.15
CA SER A 577 2.48 24.05 -5.43
C SER A 577 2.12 25.53 -5.27
N THR A 578 1.59 25.94 -4.11
CA THR A 578 1.27 27.35 -3.81
C THR A 578 2.42 28.10 -3.12
N LYS A 579 3.48 27.39 -2.71
CA LYS A 579 4.62 28.00 -2.04
C LYS A 579 5.49 28.77 -3.03
N GLU A 580 5.76 30.03 -2.72
CA GLU A 580 6.67 30.86 -3.51
C GLU A 580 8.06 30.20 -3.61
N ASN A 581 8.63 30.17 -4.82
CA ASN A 581 9.95 29.57 -5.10
C ASN A 581 10.08 28.07 -4.80
N TYR A 582 8.98 27.31 -4.68
CA TYR A 582 9.04 25.86 -4.46
C TYR A 582 9.80 25.11 -5.57
N GLU A 583 9.62 25.48 -6.84
CA GLU A 583 10.34 24.86 -7.96
C GLU A 583 11.87 24.97 -7.80
N LYS A 584 12.34 26.12 -7.33
CA LYS A 584 13.76 26.34 -7.05
C LYS A 584 14.24 25.45 -5.90
N LEU A 585 13.46 25.37 -4.81
CA LEU A 585 13.77 24.49 -3.67
C LEU A 585 13.85 23.02 -4.10
N PHE A 586 12.94 22.56 -4.97
CA PHE A 586 12.96 21.23 -5.55
C PHE A 586 14.23 21.00 -6.40
N VAL A 587 14.56 21.91 -7.31
CA VAL A 587 15.76 21.80 -8.16
C VAL A 587 17.04 21.78 -7.34
N ASP A 588 17.13 22.63 -6.32
CA ASP A 588 18.29 22.67 -5.42
C ASP A 588 18.46 21.35 -4.64
N SER A 589 17.34 20.65 -4.38
CA SER A 589 17.30 19.36 -3.68
C SER A 589 17.66 18.14 -4.57
N LEU A 590 17.85 18.31 -5.89
CA LEU A 590 18.25 17.23 -6.80
C LEU A 590 19.73 16.83 -6.64
N ASN A 591 20.59 17.76 -6.24
CA ASN A 591 22.02 17.49 -6.13
C ASN A 591 22.32 16.49 -5.02
N PHE A 592 23.29 15.60 -5.23
CA PHE A 592 23.81 14.70 -4.18
C PHE A 592 24.64 15.46 -3.15
#